data_AF-A0A366GJ46-F1
#
_entry.id   AF-A0A366GJ46-F1
#
_cell.length_a   1.000
_cell.length_b   1.000
_cell.length_c   1.000
_cell.angle_alpha   90.00
_cell.angle_beta   90.00
_cell.angle_gamma   90.00
#
_symmetry.space_group_name_H-M   'P 1'
#
loop_
_entity.id
_entity.type
_entity.pdbx_description
1 polymer ?
#
loop_
_entity_poly.entity_id
_entity_poly.type
_entity_poly.pdbx_seq_one_letter_code
_entity_poly.pdbx_strand_id
1 'polypeptide(L)'
;MKQWREEKVNPWEDSFVRWLLLLPANEDEHLTQTLEDIAMNRDPILQKAMNKWERMSQDSSFRQAYEAREKALMDEAAKFAHAEQQGIKKGIEQGVEQGKMQLIRGMHKNGVSVEDIAKLTGLQEIEIQRFLQS
;
A
#
# COMPACT_ATOMS: atom_id res chain seq x y z
N MET A 1 -17.93 8.99 15.67
CA MET A 1 -18.07 10.41 15.23
C MET A 1 -19.47 10.83 14.83
N LYS A 2 -20.15 10.17 13.88
CA LYS A 2 -21.51 10.60 13.46
C LYS A 2 -22.51 10.65 14.63
N GLN A 3 -22.51 9.66 15.51
CA GLN A 3 -23.39 9.63 16.69
C GLN A 3 -23.04 10.66 17.78
N TRP A 4 -21.76 11.02 17.95
CA TRP A 4 -21.33 12.12 18.83
C TRP A 4 -21.77 13.48 18.28
N ARG A 5 -21.53 13.71 16.98
CA ARG A 5 -21.97 14.93 16.26
C ARG A 5 -23.49 15.06 16.15
N GLU A 6 -24.22 13.95 16.26
CA GLU A 6 -25.68 13.91 16.34
C GLU A 6 -26.18 13.91 17.79
N GLU A 7 -25.31 14.10 18.79
CA GLU A 7 -25.62 14.12 20.23
C GLU A 7 -26.34 12.86 20.74
N LYS A 8 -26.22 11.73 20.03
CA LYS A 8 -26.85 10.45 20.36
C LYS A 8 -26.11 9.66 21.44
N VAL A 9 -24.93 10.11 21.85
CA VAL A 9 -24.09 9.46 22.85
C VAL A 9 -23.60 10.49 23.85
N ASN A 10 -23.71 10.18 25.15
CA ASN A 10 -23.41 11.12 26.22
C ASN A 10 -22.21 10.63 27.07
N PRO A 11 -21.01 11.23 26.91
CA PRO A 11 -19.86 10.87 27.74
C PRO A 11 -20.04 11.26 29.21
N TRP A 12 -20.98 12.12 29.59
CA TRP A 12 -21.16 12.47 31.00
C TRP A 12 -21.81 11.37 31.82
N GLU A 13 -22.55 10.46 31.19
CA GLU A 13 -23.35 9.44 31.87
C GLU A 13 -22.77 8.03 31.70
N ASP A 14 -22.21 7.72 30.53
CA ASP A 14 -21.72 6.39 30.21
C ASP A 14 -20.19 6.33 30.19
N SER A 15 -19.62 5.55 31.13
CA SER A 15 -18.18 5.34 31.24
C SER A 15 -17.58 4.67 30.00
N PHE A 16 -18.27 3.70 29.40
CA PHE A 16 -17.79 3.03 28.19
C PHE A 16 -17.74 3.99 27.00
N VAL A 17 -18.75 4.86 26.86
CA VAL A 17 -18.77 5.92 25.84
C VAL A 17 -17.60 6.89 26.04
N ARG A 18 -17.24 7.26 27.28
CA ARG A 18 -16.05 8.10 27.55
C ARG A 18 -14.77 7.47 26.98
N TRP A 19 -14.55 6.18 27.29
CA TRP A 19 -13.35 5.46 26.83
C TRP A 19 -13.33 5.28 25.32
N LEU A 20 -14.48 5.03 24.70
CA LEU A 20 -14.59 4.90 23.25
C LEU A 20 -14.33 6.23 22.53
N LEU A 21 -14.80 7.35 23.09
CA LEU A 21 -14.62 8.70 22.54
C LEU A 21 -13.22 9.28 22.79
N LEU A 22 -12.44 8.70 23.70
CA LEU A 22 -11.04 9.10 23.89
C LEU A 22 -10.17 8.79 22.65
N LEU A 23 -10.51 7.75 21.89
CA LEU A 23 -9.76 7.35 20.70
C LEU A 23 -9.74 8.39 19.58
N PRO A 24 -10.89 8.97 19.17
CA PRO A 24 -10.95 10.04 18.18
C PRO A 24 -10.82 11.45 18.77
N ALA A 25 -10.57 11.62 20.08
CA ALA A 25 -10.58 12.94 20.71
C ALA A 25 -9.59 13.91 20.04
N ASN A 26 -8.44 13.41 19.59
CA ASN A 26 -7.43 14.21 18.85
C ASN A 26 -7.93 14.81 17.52
N GLU A 27 -9.08 14.37 16.99
CA GLU A 27 -9.70 14.90 15.77
C GLU A 27 -10.76 15.98 16.06
N ASP A 28 -11.15 16.20 17.33
CA ASP A 28 -12.22 17.10 17.74
C ASP A 28 -11.86 17.83 19.06
N GLU A 29 -11.57 19.12 18.95
CA GLU A 29 -11.16 19.99 20.07
C GLU A 29 -12.26 20.08 21.15
N HIS A 30 -13.53 20.16 20.76
CA HIS A 30 -14.65 20.26 21.70
C HIS A 30 -14.86 18.95 22.47
N LEU A 31 -14.68 17.80 21.79
CA LEU A 31 -14.71 16.49 22.44
C LEU A 31 -13.55 16.33 23.44
N THR A 32 -12.35 16.79 23.06
CA THR A 32 -11.17 16.77 23.94
C THR A 32 -11.44 17.55 25.22
N GLN A 33 -11.90 18.81 25.09
CA GLN A 33 -12.22 19.66 26.24
C GLN A 33 -13.27 19.01 27.16
N THR A 34 -14.32 18.42 26.57
CA THR A 34 -15.38 17.72 27.31
C THR A 34 -14.82 16.54 28.12
N LEU A 35 -13.93 15.73 27.53
CA LEU A 35 -13.32 14.59 28.20
C LEU A 35 -12.31 15.02 29.28
N GLU A 36 -11.57 16.11 29.06
CA GLU A 36 -10.70 16.71 30.06
C GLU A 36 -11.49 17.19 31.29
N ASP A 37 -12.62 17.87 31.07
CA ASP A 37 -13.50 18.31 32.15
C ASP A 37 -14.05 17.13 32.96
N ILE A 38 -14.46 16.05 32.28
CA ILE A 38 -14.92 14.82 32.94
C ILE A 38 -13.78 14.16 33.72
N ALA A 39 -12.58 14.09 33.14
CA ALA A 39 -11.41 13.49 33.76
C ALA A 39 -10.98 14.26 35.03
N MET A 40 -10.98 15.59 34.98
CA MET A 40 -10.60 16.44 36.11
C MET A 40 -11.62 16.39 37.26
N ASN A 41 -12.92 16.33 36.93
CA ASN A 41 -13.98 16.51 37.93
C ASN A 41 -14.63 15.21 38.41
N ARG A 42 -14.56 14.12 37.63
CA ARG A 42 -15.36 12.90 37.90
C ARG A 42 -14.60 11.58 37.76
N ASP A 43 -13.57 11.51 36.94
CA ASP A 43 -12.90 10.24 36.63
C ASP A 43 -11.36 10.33 36.70
N PRO A 44 -10.78 10.10 37.89
CA PRO A 44 -9.33 10.08 38.09
C PRO A 44 -8.60 9.01 37.28
N ILE A 45 -9.29 7.93 36.86
CA ILE A 45 -8.69 6.87 36.04
C ILE A 45 -8.56 7.36 34.60
N LEU A 46 -9.59 8.04 34.09
CA LEU A 46 -9.54 8.71 32.78
C LEU A 46 -8.44 9.77 32.75
N GLN A 47 -8.31 10.58 33.80
CA GLN A 47 -7.24 11.58 33.91
C GLN A 47 -5.84 10.96 33.86
N LYS A 48 -5.63 9.85 34.60
CA LYS A 48 -4.36 9.12 34.56
C LYS A 48 -4.07 8.54 33.18
N ALA A 49 -5.09 8.04 32.48
CA ALA A 49 -4.93 7.53 31.12
C ALA A 49 -4.58 8.65 30.12
N MET A 50 -5.25 9.79 30.19
CA MET A 50 -4.95 10.96 29.35
C MET A 50 -3.53 11.47 29.58
N ASN A 51 -3.12 11.67 30.84
CA ASN A 51 -1.76 12.11 31.17
C ASN A 51 -0.69 11.11 30.70
N LYS A 52 -0.96 9.80 30.85
CA LYS A 52 -0.03 8.77 30.39
C LYS A 52 0.06 8.75 28.86
N TRP A 53 -1.07 8.94 28.17
CA TRP A 53 -1.11 9.01 26.71
C TRP A 53 -0.35 10.25 26.21
N GLU A 54 -0.59 11.42 26.79
CA GLU A 54 0.15 12.65 26.44
C GLU A 54 1.66 12.48 26.67
N ARG A 55 2.06 11.85 27.77
CA ARG A 55 3.48 11.54 28.01
C ARG A 55 4.06 10.58 26.98
N MET A 56 3.28 9.59 26.52
CA MET A 56 3.69 8.66 25.47
C MET A 56 3.72 9.31 24.09
N SER A 57 2.81 10.25 23.80
CA SER A 57 2.80 11.01 22.55
C SER A 57 4.01 11.93 22.46
N GLN A 58 4.48 12.46 23.59
CA GLN A 58 5.69 13.30 23.67
C GLN A 58 7.00 12.49 23.75
N ASP A 59 6.94 11.19 24.09
CA ASP A 59 8.13 10.34 24.14
C ASP A 59 8.60 9.97 22.73
N SER A 60 9.72 10.60 22.32
CA SER A 60 10.36 10.38 21.02
C SER A 60 10.61 8.90 20.70
N SER A 61 10.82 8.05 21.72
CA SER A 61 11.07 6.62 21.52
C SER A 61 9.84 5.86 21.04
N PHE A 62 8.64 6.25 21.46
CA PHE A 62 7.40 5.61 21.05
C PHE A 62 7.04 5.98 19.61
N ARG A 63 7.21 7.26 19.24
CA ARG A 63 7.07 7.69 17.84
C ARG A 63 8.03 6.94 16.93
N GLN A 64 9.30 6.84 17.33
CA GLN A 64 10.30 6.11 16.56
C GLN A 64 9.96 4.63 16.38
N ALA A 65 9.47 3.95 17.43
CA ALA A 65 9.07 2.55 17.33
C ALA A 65 7.86 2.37 16.39
N TYR A 66 6.90 3.30 16.45
CA TYR A 66 5.73 3.30 15.56
C TYR A 66 6.13 3.57 14.09
N GLU A 67 6.90 4.63 13.85
CA GLU A 67 7.43 4.99 12.53
C GLU A 67 8.29 3.88 11.93
N ALA A 68 9.14 3.22 12.74
CA ALA A 68 9.95 2.09 12.30
C ALA A 68 9.09 0.90 11.86
N ARG A 69 7.99 0.62 12.59
CA ARG A 69 7.05 -0.43 12.21
C ARG A 69 6.30 -0.08 10.93
N GLU A 70 5.79 1.14 10.83
CA GLU A 70 5.10 1.62 9.63
C GLU A 70 6.04 1.55 8.42
N LYS A 71 7.27 2.03 8.56
CA LYS A 71 8.30 1.95 7.53
C LYS A 71 8.58 0.50 7.12
N ALA A 72 8.70 -0.44 8.06
CA ALA A 72 8.93 -1.84 7.74
C ALA A 72 7.81 -2.44 6.89
N LEU A 73 6.55 -2.11 7.20
CA LEU A 73 5.39 -2.54 6.41
C LEU A 73 5.38 -1.90 5.01
N MET A 74 5.74 -0.63 4.90
CA MET A 74 5.84 0.07 3.62
C MET A 74 6.98 -0.48 2.75
N ASP A 75 8.14 -0.74 3.34
CA ASP A 75 9.29 -1.34 2.66
C ASP A 75 8.96 -2.75 2.16
N GLU A 76 8.21 -3.53 2.94
CA GLU A 76 7.72 -4.85 2.53
C GLU A 76 6.74 -4.75 1.35
N ALA A 77 5.72 -3.89 1.45
CA ALA A 77 4.77 -3.65 0.37
C ALA A 77 5.46 -3.15 -0.92
N ALA A 78 6.43 -2.25 -0.79
CA ALA A 78 7.21 -1.74 -1.91
C ALA A 78 8.04 -2.83 -2.59
N LYS A 79 8.64 -3.74 -1.83
CA LYS A 79 9.38 -4.90 -2.38
C LYS A 79 8.46 -5.78 -3.22
N PHE A 80 7.26 -6.10 -2.73
CA PHE A 80 6.30 -6.91 -3.47
C PHE A 80 5.83 -6.22 -4.75
N ALA A 81 5.43 -4.95 -4.66
CA ALA A 81 5.01 -4.16 -5.83
C ALA A 81 6.13 -4.07 -6.89
N HIS A 82 7.37 -3.87 -6.44
CA HIS A 82 8.51 -3.84 -7.35
C HIS A 82 8.77 -5.19 -8.02
N ALA A 83 8.69 -6.29 -7.27
CA ALA A 83 8.87 -7.64 -7.80
C ALA A 83 7.77 -7.99 -8.83
N GLU A 84 6.52 -7.62 -8.56
CA GLU A 84 5.40 -7.80 -9.48
C GLU A 84 5.61 -7.01 -10.78
N GLN A 85 5.94 -5.72 -10.68
CA GLN A 85 6.22 -4.89 -11.86
C GLN A 85 7.37 -5.44 -12.70
N GLN A 86 8.47 -5.87 -12.06
CA GLN A 86 9.57 -6.52 -12.77
C GLN A 86 9.15 -7.83 -13.42
N GLY A 87 8.35 -8.64 -12.73
CA GLY A 87 7.82 -9.91 -13.24
C GLY A 87 6.96 -9.70 -14.48
N ILE A 88 6.04 -8.74 -14.44
CA ILE A 88 5.18 -8.37 -15.58
C ILE A 88 6.02 -7.87 -16.74
N LYS A 89 6.96 -6.95 -16.49
CA LYS A 89 7.82 -6.40 -17.54
C LYS A 89 8.62 -7.51 -18.24
N LYS A 90 9.28 -8.37 -17.47
CA LYS A 90 10.02 -9.52 -18.01
C LYS A 90 9.10 -10.50 -18.76
N GLY A 91 7.91 -10.75 -18.23
CA GLY A 91 6.91 -11.62 -18.86
C GLY A 91 6.44 -11.09 -20.22
N ILE A 92 6.19 -9.78 -20.32
CA ILE A 92 5.82 -9.13 -21.58
C ILE A 92 6.98 -9.20 -22.58
N GLU A 93 8.20 -8.85 -22.17
CA GLU A 93 9.39 -8.89 -23.03
C GLU A 93 9.64 -10.32 -23.55
N GLN A 94 9.59 -11.32 -22.67
CA GLN A 94 9.73 -12.73 -23.05
C GLN A 94 8.59 -13.21 -23.96
N GLY A 95 7.34 -12.82 -23.68
CA GLY A 95 6.18 -13.19 -24.49
C GLY A 95 6.24 -12.60 -25.90
N VAL A 96 6.68 -11.36 -26.04
CA VAL A 96 6.88 -10.71 -27.35
C VAL A 96 7.97 -11.43 -28.15
N GLU A 97 9.11 -11.74 -27.53
CA GLU A 97 10.21 -12.45 -28.20
C GLU A 97 9.82 -13.88 -28.61
N GLN A 98 9.14 -14.61 -27.73
CA GLN A 98 8.62 -15.94 -28.06
C GLN A 98 7.58 -15.89 -29.19
N GLY A 99 6.71 -14.89 -29.19
CA GLY A 99 5.73 -14.66 -30.25
C GLY A 99 6.39 -14.41 -31.62
N LYS A 100 7.41 -13.55 -31.66
CA LYS A 100 8.20 -13.30 -32.88
C LYS A 100 8.87 -14.58 -33.39
N MET A 101 9.51 -15.33 -32.49
CA MET A 101 10.19 -16.58 -32.84
C MET A 101 9.21 -17.62 -33.40
N GLN A 102 8.04 -17.79 -32.77
CA GLN A 102 7.00 -18.69 -33.25
C GLN A 102 6.47 -18.28 -34.63
N LEU A 103 6.24 -16.98 -34.84
CA LEU A 103 5.80 -16.44 -36.13
C LEU A 103 6.83 -16.73 -37.23
N ILE A 104 8.10 -16.38 -37.01
CA ILE A 104 9.19 -16.60 -37.98
C ILE A 104 9.33 -18.08 -38.33
N ARG A 105 9.35 -18.96 -37.32
CA ARG A 105 9.43 -20.42 -37.54
C ARG A 105 8.22 -20.94 -38.30
N GLY A 106 7.03 -20.42 -38.01
CA GLY A 106 5.80 -20.76 -38.74
C GLY A 106 5.86 -20.36 -40.21
N MET A 107 6.27 -19.12 -40.50
CA MET A 107 6.43 -18.61 -41.87
C MET A 107 7.47 -19.42 -42.66
N HIS A 108 8.63 -19.68 -42.06
CA HIS A 108 9.69 -20.47 -42.70
C HIS A 108 9.26 -21.91 -42.97
N LYS A 109 8.56 -22.56 -42.02
CA LYS A 109 8.00 -23.92 -42.22
C LYS A 109 6.98 -23.98 -43.35
N ASN A 110 6.26 -22.88 -43.60
CA ASN A 110 5.31 -22.76 -44.70
C ASN A 110 5.95 -22.34 -46.03
N GLY A 111 7.29 -22.33 -46.12
CA GLY A 111 8.03 -22.08 -47.36
C GLY A 111 8.25 -20.60 -47.70
N VAL A 112 7.99 -19.67 -46.78
CA VAL A 112 8.31 -18.25 -46.97
C VAL A 112 9.83 -18.07 -46.85
N SER A 113 10.43 -17.38 -47.82
CA SER A 113 11.88 -17.11 -47.85
C SER A 113 12.32 -16.19 -46.71
N VAL A 114 13.60 -16.27 -46.31
CA VAL A 114 14.16 -15.40 -45.25
C VAL A 114 14.08 -13.92 -45.65
N GLU A 115 14.30 -13.59 -46.92
CA GLU A 115 14.18 -12.23 -47.46
C GLU A 115 12.75 -11.68 -47.35
N ASP A 116 11.74 -12.51 -47.63
CA ASP A 116 10.34 -12.09 -47.54
C ASP A 116 9.88 -11.99 -46.08
N ILE A 117 10.37 -12.85 -45.18
CA ILE A 117 10.13 -12.72 -43.74
C ILE A 117 10.74 -11.40 -43.22
N ALA A 118 11.95 -11.04 -43.66
CA ALA A 118 12.59 -9.77 -43.31
C ALA A 118 11.74 -8.56 -43.73
N LYS A 119 11.22 -8.58 -44.96
CA LYS A 119 10.32 -7.53 -45.46
C LYS A 119 9.00 -7.46 -44.68
N LEU A 120 8.40 -8.60 -44.34
CA LEU A 120 7.09 -8.67 -43.67
C LEU A 120 7.16 -8.30 -42.18
N THR A 121 8.25 -8.66 -41.50
CA THR A 121 8.43 -8.45 -40.06
C THR A 121 9.23 -7.19 -39.74
N GLY A 122 9.93 -6.61 -40.72
CA GLY A 122 10.84 -5.49 -40.54
C GLY A 122 12.12 -5.83 -39.78
N LEU A 123 12.39 -7.11 -39.55
CA LEU A 123 13.57 -7.61 -38.85
C LEU A 123 14.73 -7.82 -39.82
N GLN A 124 15.96 -7.73 -39.32
CA GLN A 124 17.13 -8.05 -40.13
C GLN A 124 17.23 -9.56 -40.37
N GLU A 125 17.76 -9.96 -41.53
CA GLU A 125 17.94 -11.38 -41.86
C GLU A 125 18.81 -12.12 -40.84
N ILE A 126 19.77 -11.43 -40.22
CA ILE A 126 20.62 -11.96 -39.15
C ILE A 126 19.78 -12.31 -37.91
N GLU A 127 18.82 -11.47 -37.54
CA GLU A 127 17.92 -11.71 -36.41
C GLU A 127 16.99 -12.89 -36.70
N ILE A 128 16.47 -12.97 -37.93
CA ILE A 128 15.64 -14.09 -38.40
C ILE A 128 16.42 -15.40 -38.36
N GLN A 129 17.65 -15.42 -38.87
CA GLN A 129 18.53 -16.60 -38.81
C GLN A 129 18.79 -17.04 -37.37
N ARG A 130 18.99 -16.09 -36.45
CA ARG A 130 19.16 -16.38 -35.02
C ARG A 130 17.92 -17.07 -34.43
N PHE A 131 16.71 -16.64 -34.78
CA PHE A 131 15.46 -17.26 -34.34
C PHE A 131 15.18 -18.64 -34.96
N LEU A 132 15.73 -18.91 -36.15
CA LEU A 132 15.66 -20.21 -36.82
C LEU A 132 16.72 -21.21 -36.31
N GLN A 133 17.84 -20.73 -35.76
CA GLN A 133 18.93 -21.55 -35.21
C GLN A 133 18.78 -21.87 -33.72
N SER A 134 18.06 -21.04 -32.96
CA SER A 134 17.57 -21.39 -31.61
C SER A 134 16.48 -22.45 -31.71
#